data_AF-A0A354TDM9-F1
#
_entry.id   AF-A0A354TDM9-F1
#
_cell.length_a   1.000
_cell.length_b   1.000
_cell.length_c   1.000
_cell.angle_alpha   90.00
_cell.angle_beta   90.00
_cell.angle_gamma   90.00
#
_symmetry.space_group_name_H-M   'P 1'
#
loop_
_entity.id
_entity.type
_entity.pdbx_description
1 polymer ?
#
loop_
_entity_poly.entity_id
_entity_poly.type
_entity_poly.pdbx_seq_one_letter_code
_entity_poly.pdbx_strand_id
1 'polypeptide(L)'
;MLTVIRQALILLLLAVAAAWGTHAWHPRAPALYLVQEPLRDDEVSMQAVQERWKGDVLWIDARIQEQFEAGHVPGALLLNEQKFDEQLFGHLDTLQSNTKPVIIYCSAAKCEASRHVLERLKQTLPVENVFVLKGGWQAWKAAGQ
;
A
#
# COMPACT_ATOMS: atom_id res chain seq x y z
N MET A 1 43.61 -25.46 -16.18
CA MET A 1 42.13 -25.52 -16.07
C MET A 1 41.67 -25.85 -14.65
N LEU A 2 42.12 -26.97 -14.04
CA LEU A 2 41.78 -27.35 -12.66
C LEU A 2 42.14 -26.29 -11.59
N THR A 3 43.28 -25.61 -11.74
CA THR A 3 43.74 -24.58 -10.78
C THR A 3 42.85 -23.34 -10.77
N VAL A 4 42.36 -22.93 -11.94
CA VAL A 4 41.43 -21.79 -12.09
C VAL A 4 40.07 -22.13 -11.51
N ILE A 5 39.57 -23.35 -11.75
CA ILE A 5 38.31 -23.83 -11.15
C ILE A 5 38.41 -23.86 -9.62
N ARG A 6 39.53 -24.37 -9.08
CA ARG A 6 39.77 -24.39 -7.63
C ARG A 6 39.84 -22.99 -7.03
N GLN A 7 40.51 -22.03 -7.68
CA GLN A 7 40.56 -20.64 -7.24
C GLN A 7 39.18 -19.99 -7.27
N ALA A 8 38.39 -20.23 -8.32
CA ALA A 8 37.02 -19.73 -8.43
C ALA A 8 36.11 -20.29 -7.32
N LEU A 9 36.22 -21.58 -7.01
CA LEU A 9 35.46 -22.21 -5.91
C LEU A 9 35.84 -21.62 -4.55
N ILE A 10 37.14 -21.37 -4.30
CA ILE A 10 37.59 -20.74 -3.06
C ILE A 10 37.02 -19.33 -2.93
N LEU A 11 37.06 -18.53 -4.00
CA LEU A 11 36.49 -17.18 -3.99
C LEU A 11 34.97 -17.19 -3.76
N LEU A 12 34.25 -18.13 -4.39
CA LEU A 12 32.82 -18.31 -4.18
C LEU A 12 32.51 -18.67 -2.72
N LEU A 13 33.26 -19.60 -2.13
CA LEU A 13 33.09 -20.01 -0.74
C LEU A 13 33.36 -18.86 0.24
N LEU A 14 34.41 -18.07 -0.01
CA LEU A 14 34.71 -16.89 0.81
C LEU A 14 33.59 -15.85 0.70
N ALA A 15 33.05 -15.62 -0.49
CA ALA A 15 31.93 -14.70 -0.69
C ALA A 15 30.65 -15.18 0.04
N VAL A 16 30.33 -16.47 -0.04
CA VAL A 16 29.18 -17.06 0.68
C VAL A 16 29.37 -16.99 2.18
N ALA A 17 30.56 -17.28 2.70
CA ALA A 17 30.87 -17.20 4.12
C ALA A 17 30.77 -15.77 4.65
N ALA A 18 31.27 -14.79 3.90
CA ALA A 18 31.13 -13.38 4.25
C ALA A 18 29.66 -12.93 4.23
N ALA A 19 28.89 -13.34 3.22
CA ALA A 19 27.47 -13.02 3.12
C ALA A 19 26.63 -13.67 4.24
N TRP A 20 26.95 -14.90 4.63
CA TRP A 20 26.33 -15.54 5.78
C TRP A 20 26.71 -14.81 7.06
N GLY A 21 27.99 -14.52 7.27
CA GLY A 21 28.46 -13.82 8.47
C GLY A 21 27.77 -12.47 8.68
N THR A 22 27.60 -11.69 7.61
CA THR A 22 26.86 -10.42 7.69
C THR A 22 25.37 -10.64 7.91
N HIS A 23 24.75 -11.63 7.28
CA HIS A 23 23.34 -11.98 7.50
C HIS A 23 23.07 -12.40 8.95
N ALA A 24 23.90 -13.27 9.52
CA ALA A 24 23.71 -13.79 10.87
C ALA A 24 23.92 -12.73 11.97
N TRP A 25 24.78 -11.73 11.73
CA TRP A 25 25.10 -10.70 12.74
C TRP A 25 24.23 -9.45 12.63
N HIS A 26 23.63 -9.19 11.46
CA HIS A 26 22.87 -7.96 11.25
C HIS A 26 21.50 -8.03 11.95
N PRO A 27 21.16 -7.08 12.85
CA PRO A 27 19.90 -7.11 13.60
C PRO A 27 18.65 -6.94 12.71
N ARG A 28 18.83 -6.53 11.45
CA ARG A 28 17.79 -6.47 10.41
C ARG A 28 18.23 -7.24 9.16
N ALA A 29 18.66 -8.49 9.32
CA ALA A 29 18.95 -9.33 8.18
C ALA A 29 17.68 -9.50 7.33
N PRO A 30 17.71 -9.24 6.01
CA PRO A 30 16.53 -9.46 5.19
C PRO A 30 16.16 -10.95 5.24
N ALA A 31 14.87 -11.23 5.40
CA ALA A 31 14.40 -12.61 5.32
C ALA A 31 14.80 -13.19 3.95
N LEU A 32 15.40 -14.37 3.95
CA LEU A 32 15.75 -15.11 2.72
C LEU A 32 14.51 -15.61 1.95
N TYR A 33 13.33 -15.34 2.50
CA TYR A 33 12.01 -15.62 1.94
C TYR A 33 11.21 -14.31 1.90
N LEU A 34 10.33 -14.18 0.91
CA LEU A 34 9.45 -13.02 0.78
C LEU A 34 8.44 -13.02 1.93
N VAL A 35 8.80 -12.40 3.05
CA VAL A 35 7.85 -12.09 4.12
C VAL A 35 6.92 -11.01 3.57
N GLN A 36 5.64 -11.34 3.44
CA GLN A 36 4.61 -10.32 3.26
C GLN A 36 4.66 -9.44 4.50
N GLU A 37 5.03 -8.16 4.35
CA GLU A 37 5.04 -7.23 5.47
C GLU A 37 3.69 -7.31 6.18
N PRO A 38 3.62 -7.35 7.52
CA PRO A 38 2.34 -7.36 8.22
C PRO A 38 1.52 -6.12 7.85
N LEU A 39 0.18 -6.23 7.88
CA LEU A 39 -0.70 -5.07 7.75
C LEU A 39 -0.43 -4.11 8.92
N ARG A 40 -0.38 -2.81 8.65
CA ARG A 40 -0.46 -1.78 9.70
C ARG A 40 -1.87 -1.77 10.31
N ASP A 41 -2.02 -1.18 11.49
CA ASP A 41 -3.30 -1.14 12.23
C ASP A 41 -4.44 -0.47 11.44
N ASP A 42 -4.09 0.44 10.53
CA ASP A 42 -5.01 1.16 9.66
C ASP A 42 -4.92 0.73 8.19
N GLU A 43 -4.37 -0.45 7.92
CA GLU A 43 -4.40 -1.08 6.61
C GLU A 43 -5.37 -2.25 6.56
N VAL A 44 -6.03 -2.41 5.42
CA VAL A 44 -6.95 -3.51 5.15
C VAL A 44 -6.62 -4.17 3.82
N SER A 45 -6.90 -5.47 3.72
CA SER A 45 -6.87 -6.20 2.45
C SER A 45 -8.24 -6.17 1.78
N MET A 46 -8.29 -6.42 0.45
CA MET A 46 -9.57 -6.58 -0.26
C MET A 46 -10.46 -7.68 0.35
N GLN A 47 -9.87 -8.76 0.83
CA GLN A 47 -10.59 -9.82 1.54
C GLN A 47 -11.25 -9.30 2.81
N ALA A 48 -10.50 -8.57 3.65
CA ALA A 48 -11.05 -7.98 4.86
C ALA A 48 -12.16 -6.97 4.56
N VAL A 49 -12.02 -6.19 3.47
CA VAL A 49 -13.08 -5.27 3.03
C VAL A 49 -14.37 -6.02 2.72
N GLN A 50 -14.25 -7.17 2.04
CA GLN A 50 -15.42 -7.94 1.66
C GLN A 50 -16.04 -8.74 2.81
N GLU A 51 -15.22 -9.29 3.70
CA GLU A 51 -15.73 -10.05 4.84
C GLU A 51 -16.39 -9.16 5.89
N ARG A 52 -15.80 -7.99 6.18
CA ARG A 52 -16.27 -7.09 7.24
C ARG A 52 -17.43 -6.22 6.80
N TRP A 53 -17.37 -5.70 5.57
CA TRP A 53 -18.31 -4.69 5.08
C TRP A 53 -19.09 -5.12 3.84
N LYS A 54 -18.88 -6.34 3.32
CA LYS A 54 -19.52 -6.84 2.09
C LYS A 54 -19.30 -5.91 0.88
N GLY A 55 -18.23 -5.11 0.92
CA GLY A 55 -17.89 -4.13 -0.10
C GLY A 55 -18.66 -2.81 0.03
N ASP A 56 -19.53 -2.67 1.02
CA ASP A 56 -20.29 -1.45 1.27
C ASP A 56 -19.44 -0.42 2.03
N VAL A 57 -18.53 0.21 1.29
CA VAL A 57 -17.55 1.17 1.79
C VAL A 57 -17.50 2.40 0.90
N LEU A 58 -17.02 3.52 1.43
CA LEU A 58 -16.71 4.70 0.63
C LEU A 58 -15.27 4.59 0.12
N TRP A 59 -15.10 4.56 -1.20
CA TRP A 59 -13.77 4.50 -1.82
C TRP A 59 -13.21 5.90 -2.06
N ILE A 60 -11.95 6.11 -1.69
CA ILE A 60 -11.19 7.31 -2.03
C ILE A 60 -9.96 6.90 -2.85
N ASP A 61 -9.83 7.48 -4.04
CA ASP A 61 -8.66 7.33 -4.90
C ASP A 61 -7.66 8.46 -4.63
N ALA A 62 -6.47 8.11 -4.17
CA ALA A 62 -5.38 9.04 -3.88
C ALA A 62 -4.45 9.29 -5.07
N ARG A 63 -4.72 8.71 -6.24
CA ARG A 63 -3.89 8.86 -7.44
C ARG A 63 -4.14 10.22 -8.12
N ILE A 64 -3.26 10.56 -9.05
CA ILE A 64 -3.44 11.75 -9.92
C ILE A 64 -4.70 11.60 -10.79
N GLN A 65 -5.25 12.74 -11.21
CA GLN A 65 -6.49 12.83 -12.00
C GLN A 65 -6.47 11.90 -13.22
N GLU A 66 -5.35 11.88 -13.96
CA GLU A 66 -5.22 11.11 -15.20
C GLU A 66 -5.35 9.60 -14.95
N GLN A 67 -4.86 9.11 -13.81
CA GLN A 67 -4.99 7.70 -13.42
C GLN A 67 -6.40 7.35 -12.97
N PHE A 68 -7.08 8.29 -12.32
CA PHE A 68 -8.49 8.15 -11.94
C PHE A 68 -9.37 8.07 -13.18
N GLU A 69 -9.23 9.02 -14.11
CA GLU A 69 -9.99 9.07 -15.36
C GLU A 69 -9.74 7.86 -16.26
N ALA A 70 -8.52 7.33 -16.30
CA ALA A 70 -8.20 6.12 -17.04
C ALA A 70 -8.90 4.86 -16.48
N GLY A 71 -9.34 4.90 -15.23
CA GLY A 71 -10.08 3.83 -14.57
C GLY A 71 -9.85 3.83 -13.06
N HIS A 72 -10.94 3.73 -12.31
CA HIS A 72 -10.97 3.78 -10.86
C HIS A 72 -12.05 2.83 -10.32
N VAL A 73 -12.03 2.59 -9.01
CA VAL A 73 -13.07 1.81 -8.34
C VAL A 73 -14.42 2.51 -8.54
N PRO A 74 -15.48 1.82 -9.01
CA PRO A 74 -16.78 2.45 -9.24
C PRO A 74 -17.31 3.19 -8.01
N GLY A 75 -17.70 4.46 -8.20
CA GLY A 75 -18.20 5.31 -7.12
C GLY A 75 -17.11 5.89 -6.20
N ALA A 76 -15.83 5.71 -6.52
CA ALA A 76 -14.75 6.33 -5.75
C ALA A 76 -14.74 7.86 -5.91
N LEU A 77 -14.40 8.54 -4.83
CA LEU A 77 -14.11 9.97 -4.82
C LEU A 77 -12.62 10.18 -5.09
N LEU A 78 -12.29 11.17 -5.90
CA LEU A 78 -10.90 11.53 -6.14
C LEU A 78 -10.44 12.51 -5.06
N LEU A 79 -9.42 12.12 -4.29
CA LEU A 79 -8.80 13.00 -3.31
C LEU A 79 -7.30 12.71 -3.25
N ASN A 80 -6.51 13.56 -3.91
CA ASN A 80 -5.07 13.40 -4.05
C ASN A 80 -4.31 14.55 -3.38
N GLU A 81 -3.00 14.36 -3.22
CA GLU A 81 -2.15 15.33 -2.52
C GLU A 81 -2.03 16.67 -3.26
N GLN A 82 -2.15 16.66 -4.59
CA GLN A 82 -1.91 17.83 -5.44
C GLN A 82 -3.02 18.88 -5.31
N LYS A 83 -4.27 18.43 -5.19
CA LYS A 83 -5.47 19.27 -5.13
C LYS A 83 -6.33 18.98 -3.90
N PHE A 84 -5.70 18.57 -2.81
CA PHE A 84 -6.39 18.06 -1.63
C PHE A 84 -7.48 19.01 -1.12
N ASP A 85 -7.18 20.30 -0.91
CA ASP A 85 -8.16 21.22 -0.30
C ASP A 85 -9.36 21.48 -1.22
N GLU A 86 -9.13 21.63 -2.53
CA GLU A 86 -10.17 21.82 -3.54
C GLU A 86 -11.08 20.59 -3.64
N GLN A 87 -10.47 19.40 -3.73
CA GLN A 87 -11.18 18.13 -3.84
C GLN A 87 -11.91 17.78 -2.54
N LEU A 88 -11.28 18.03 -1.39
CA LEU A 88 -11.91 17.83 -0.10
C LEU A 88 -13.15 18.70 0.02
N PHE A 89 -13.04 19.99 -0.34
CA PHE A 89 -14.17 20.91 -0.30
C PHE A 89 -15.34 20.43 -1.16
N GLY A 90 -15.07 19.94 -2.37
CA GLY A 90 -16.08 19.35 -3.25
C GLY A 90 -16.73 18.06 -2.72
N HIS A 91 -16.12 17.42 -1.72
CA HIS A 91 -16.58 16.16 -1.13
C HIS A 91 -16.99 16.28 0.33
N LEU A 92 -16.95 17.49 0.93
CA LEU A 92 -17.21 17.72 2.34
C LEU A 92 -18.57 17.15 2.78
N ASP A 93 -19.64 17.48 2.07
CA ASP A 93 -20.99 17.02 2.40
C ASP A 93 -21.10 15.50 2.38
N THR A 94 -20.46 14.86 1.40
CA THR A 94 -20.45 13.39 1.29
C THR A 94 -19.66 12.77 2.43
N LEU A 95 -18.48 13.32 2.77
CA LEU A 95 -17.63 12.79 3.83
C LEU A 95 -18.23 13.00 5.22
N GLN A 96 -18.91 14.11 5.46
CA GLN A 96 -19.52 14.42 6.77
C GLN A 96 -20.82 13.63 7.01
N SER A 97 -21.59 13.34 5.96
CA SER A 97 -22.82 12.55 6.07
C SER A 97 -22.58 11.03 5.96
N ASN A 98 -21.37 10.63 5.57
CA ASN A 98 -21.04 9.23 5.36
C ASN A 98 -20.94 8.47 6.70
N THR A 99 -21.66 7.35 6.77
CA THR A 99 -21.64 6.41 7.90
C THR A 99 -20.85 5.14 7.61
N LYS A 100 -20.45 4.93 6.36
CA LYS A 100 -19.70 3.76 5.90
C LYS A 100 -18.21 3.93 6.24
N PRO A 101 -17.45 2.83 6.42
CA PRO A 101 -16.00 2.93 6.50
C PRO A 101 -15.42 3.54 5.22
N VAL A 102 -14.35 4.31 5.37
CA VAL A 102 -13.68 4.99 4.26
C VAL A 102 -12.40 4.24 3.93
N ILE A 103 -12.26 3.78 2.69
CA ILE A 103 -11.09 3.04 2.22
C ILE A 103 -10.35 3.87 1.18
N ILE A 104 -9.12 4.25 1.51
CA ILE A 104 -8.25 5.07 0.66
C ILE A 104 -7.26 4.16 -0.05
N TYR A 105 -7.11 4.29 -1.37
CA TYR A 105 -6.16 3.50 -2.15
C TYR A 105 -5.29 4.37 -3.05
N CYS A 106 -4.05 3.92 -3.28
CA CYS A 106 -3.16 4.46 -4.32
C CYS A 106 -2.92 3.39 -5.40
N SER A 107 -1.97 3.57 -6.30
CA SER A 107 -1.67 2.66 -7.40
C SER A 107 -1.22 1.27 -6.96
N ALA A 108 -0.39 1.15 -5.90
CA ALA A 108 0.23 -0.12 -5.51
C ALA A 108 0.67 -0.14 -4.03
N ALA A 109 1.14 -1.30 -3.55
CA ALA A 109 1.52 -1.53 -2.15
C ALA A 109 2.60 -0.58 -1.60
N LYS A 110 3.53 -0.12 -2.44
CA LYS A 110 4.62 0.78 -2.05
C LYS A 110 4.31 2.27 -2.29
N CYS A 111 3.07 2.60 -2.63
CA CYS A 111 2.68 3.99 -2.83
C CYS A 111 2.23 4.61 -1.51
N GLU A 112 2.83 5.75 -1.14
CA GLU A 112 2.50 6.47 0.08
C GLU A 112 1.38 7.52 -0.09
N ALA A 113 0.87 7.76 -1.30
CA ALA A 113 -0.13 8.82 -1.50
C ALA A 113 -1.42 8.58 -0.70
N SER A 114 -1.90 7.33 -0.62
CA SER A 114 -3.07 6.99 0.21
C SER A 114 -2.81 7.21 1.69
N ARG A 115 -1.55 7.06 2.13
CA ARG A 115 -1.14 7.34 3.51
C ARG A 115 -1.16 8.84 3.79
N HIS A 116 -0.57 9.65 2.92
CA HIS A 116 -0.56 11.09 3.09
C HIS A 116 -1.97 11.69 3.07
N VAL A 117 -2.84 11.18 2.17
CA VAL A 117 -4.25 11.56 2.13
C VAL A 117 -4.98 11.15 3.41
N LEU A 118 -4.73 9.93 3.94
CA LEU A 118 -5.29 9.49 5.23
C LEU A 118 -4.95 10.44 6.37
N GLU A 119 -3.66 10.74 6.55
CA GLU A 119 -3.19 11.58 7.65
C GLU A 119 -3.74 13.00 7.52
N ARG A 120 -3.70 13.57 6.32
CA ARG A 120 -4.25 14.91 6.08
C ARG A 120 -5.77 14.95 6.30
N LEU A 121 -6.49 13.90 5.90
CA LEU A 121 -7.94 13.79 6.11
C LEU A 121 -8.28 13.75 7.61
N LYS A 122 -7.57 12.93 8.41
CA LYS A 122 -7.74 12.85 9.87
C LYS A 122 -7.41 14.17 10.58
N GLN A 123 -6.45 14.93 10.06
CA GLN A 123 -6.11 16.26 10.60
C GLN A 123 -7.16 17.33 10.26
N THR A 124 -7.88 17.16 9.15
CA THR A 124 -8.82 18.18 8.64
C THR A 124 -10.25 17.94 9.11
N LEU A 125 -10.66 16.67 9.22
CA LEU A 125 -12.02 16.28 9.58
C LEU A 125 -12.00 15.20 10.66
N PRO A 126 -12.99 15.20 11.58
CA PRO A 126 -13.19 14.12 12.54
C PRO A 126 -13.81 12.90 11.83
N VAL A 127 -13.05 12.27 10.95
CA VAL A 127 -13.46 11.04 10.25
C VAL A 127 -13.05 9.82 11.06
N GLU A 128 -14.01 8.93 11.30
CA GLU A 128 -13.77 7.64 11.96
C GLU A 128 -13.77 6.50 10.94
N ASN A 129 -13.20 5.35 11.30
CA ASN A 129 -13.18 4.14 10.46
C ASN A 129 -12.58 4.37 9.05
N VAL A 130 -11.44 5.05 9.00
CA VAL A 130 -10.70 5.31 7.76
C VAL A 130 -9.46 4.41 7.68
N PHE A 131 -9.33 3.69 6.58
CA PHE A 131 -8.27 2.71 6.36
C PHE A 131 -7.60 2.87 4.99
N VAL A 132 -6.39 2.34 4.84
CA VAL A 132 -5.66 2.26 3.57
C VAL A 132 -5.79 0.86 2.98
N LEU A 133 -6.13 0.77 1.69
CA LEU A 133 -6.14 -0.50 0.99
C LEU A 133 -4.70 -0.94 0.67
N LYS A 134 -4.26 -2.03 1.28
CA LYS A 134 -2.96 -2.62 0.96
C LYS A 134 -2.95 -3.17 -0.46
N GLY A 135 -1.91 -2.80 -1.21
CA GLY A 135 -1.76 -3.16 -2.62
C GLY A 135 -2.53 -2.25 -3.58
N GLY A 136 -3.37 -1.34 -3.06
CA GLY A 136 -4.00 -0.28 -3.83
C GLY A 136 -4.86 -0.76 -5.00
N TRP A 137 -4.85 0.01 -6.08
CA TRP A 137 -5.59 -0.25 -7.32
C TRP A 137 -5.28 -1.64 -7.91
N GLN A 138 -4.03 -2.10 -7.85
CA GLN A 138 -3.69 -3.44 -8.35
C GLN A 138 -4.35 -4.55 -7.52
N ALA A 139 -4.43 -4.37 -6.19
CA ALA A 139 -5.12 -5.35 -5.33
C ALA A 139 -6.63 -5.38 -5.60
N TRP A 140 -7.24 -4.22 -5.84
CA TRP A 140 -8.65 -4.15 -6.24
C TRP A 140 -8.90 -4.92 -7.56
N LYS A 141 -8.11 -4.65 -8.60
CA LYS A 141 -8.22 -5.36 -9.89
C LYS A 141 -7.95 -6.85 -9.76
N ALA A 142 -6.96 -7.24 -8.94
CA ALA A 142 -6.63 -8.65 -8.72
C ALA A 142 -7.76 -9.42 -8.00
N ALA A 143 -8.59 -8.73 -7.23
CA ALA A 143 -9.77 -9.31 -6.58
C ALA A 143 -10.94 -9.57 -7.55
N GLY A 144 -10.81 -9.20 -8.83
CA GLY A 144 -11.80 -9.49 -9.86
C GLY A 144 -13.07 -8.64 -9.77
N GLN A 145 -12.95 -7.43 -9.23
CA GLN A 145 -14.01 -6.41 -9.20
C GLN A 145 -13.91 -5.47 -10.40
#